data_AF-A0A420ZDG6-F1
#
_entry.id   AF-A0A420ZDG6-F1
#
_cell.length_a   1.000
_cell.length_b   1.000
_cell.length_c   1.000
_cell.angle_alpha   90.00
_cell.angle_beta   90.00
_cell.angle_gamma   90.00
#
_symmetry.space_group_name_H-M   'P 1'
#
loop_
_entity.id
_entity.type
_entity.pdbx_description
1 polymer ?
#
loop_
_entity_poly.entity_id
_entity_poly.type
_entity_poly.pdbx_seq_one_letter_code
_entity_poly.pdbx_strand_id
1 'polypeptide(L)'
;MRINPYKPKDFDEFWESRVNKWMVDGIRSCVVSQTNIGATTLIFCYIDFFGSLLKRRGSPRERFYIMVDKYFAPYNKKYNTYKCTLYENFRCSLVHEGIMKKGTGIFRSDNPEDRDYQHFGNHNGALFLDLIQLSNDFYSAIKDLKRDIDSDKKLKNRVLKRVRDDLKWSLPEEINS
;
A
#
# COMPACT_ATOMS: atom_id res chain seq x y z
N MET A 1 -2.53 17.49 24.94
CA MET A 1 -3.21 16.17 24.96
C MET A 1 -2.15 15.10 24.68
N ARG A 2 -1.79 14.26 25.65
CA ARG A 2 -0.83 13.17 25.41
C ARG A 2 -1.52 12.08 24.59
N ILE A 3 -1.17 11.95 23.32
CA ILE A 3 -1.66 10.86 22.47
C ILE A 3 -0.81 9.64 22.81
N ASN A 4 -1.40 8.64 23.47
CA ASN A 4 -0.72 7.38 23.71
C ASN A 4 -0.52 6.66 22.36
N PRO A 5 0.72 6.23 22.02
CA PRO A 5 0.97 5.51 20.78
C PRO A 5 0.19 4.20 20.78
N TYR A 6 -0.42 3.88 19.63
CA TYR A 6 -1.21 2.66 19.45
C TYR A 6 -0.32 1.42 19.58
N LYS A 7 -0.70 0.51 20.50
CA LYS A 7 0.03 -0.73 20.78
C LYS A 7 -0.96 -1.90 20.79
N PRO A 8 -1.04 -2.70 19.72
CA PRO A 8 -1.96 -3.83 19.67
C PRO A 8 -1.55 -4.94 20.65
N LYS A 9 -2.52 -5.54 21.34
CA LYS A 9 -2.33 -6.66 22.28
C LYS A 9 -1.96 -7.96 21.57
N ASP A 10 -2.43 -8.13 20.36
CA ASP A 10 -2.07 -9.24 19.48
C ASP A 10 -2.17 -8.82 18.01
N PHE A 11 -1.83 -9.75 17.13
CA PHE A 11 -1.88 -9.49 15.69
C PHE A 11 -3.31 -9.33 15.17
N ASP A 12 -4.29 -9.99 15.77
CA ASP A 12 -5.66 -9.97 15.27
C ASP A 12 -6.30 -8.61 15.59
N GLU A 13 -6.04 -8.03 16.78
CA GLU A 13 -6.41 -6.65 17.10
C GLU A 13 -5.77 -5.65 16.14
N PHE A 14 -4.48 -5.80 15.84
CA PHE A 14 -3.80 -4.96 14.84
C PHE A 14 -4.49 -5.05 13.48
N TRP A 15 -4.75 -6.27 13.02
CA TRP A 15 -5.32 -6.50 11.71
C TRP A 15 -6.73 -5.92 11.59
N GLU A 16 -7.59 -6.21 12.56
CA GLU A 16 -8.98 -5.73 12.52
C GLU A 16 -9.08 -4.22 12.67
N SER A 17 -8.36 -3.63 13.63
CA SER A 17 -8.52 -2.21 13.93
C SER A 17 -7.72 -1.29 13.00
N ARG A 18 -6.50 -1.68 12.60
CA ARG A 18 -5.64 -0.84 11.75
C ARG A 18 -5.72 -1.22 10.30
N VAL A 19 -5.61 -2.50 9.96
CA VAL A 19 -5.60 -2.90 8.56
C VAL A 19 -7.01 -2.82 7.97
N ASN A 20 -7.99 -3.49 8.55
CA ASN A 20 -9.35 -3.52 8.00
C ASN A 20 -10.05 -2.15 8.19
N LYS A 21 -10.27 -1.73 9.44
CA LYS A 21 -11.09 -0.55 9.75
C LYS A 21 -10.48 0.79 9.34
N TRP A 22 -9.15 0.88 9.26
CA TRP A 22 -8.50 2.17 8.97
C TRP A 22 -7.90 2.20 7.58
N MET A 23 -7.03 1.26 7.22
CA MET A 23 -6.36 1.26 5.92
C MET A 23 -7.31 0.87 4.79
N VAL A 24 -7.97 -0.30 4.90
CA VAL A 24 -8.86 -0.83 3.85
C VAL A 24 -10.10 0.05 3.71
N ASP A 25 -10.79 0.37 4.81
CA ASP A 25 -11.98 1.24 4.75
C ASP A 25 -11.63 2.68 4.32
N GLY A 26 -10.42 3.16 4.64
CA GLY A 26 -9.90 4.44 4.14
C GLY A 26 -9.74 4.44 2.62
N ILE A 27 -9.16 3.38 2.04
CA ILE A 27 -9.09 3.22 0.58
C ILE A 27 -10.49 3.14 -0.02
N ARG A 28 -11.40 2.32 0.54
CA ARG A 28 -12.78 2.21 0.06
C ARG A 28 -13.49 3.55 0.03
N SER A 29 -13.33 4.35 1.09
CA SER A 29 -13.89 5.70 1.17
C SER A 29 -13.36 6.57 0.03
N CYS A 30 -12.04 6.55 -0.24
CA CYS A 30 -11.46 7.28 -1.36
C CYS A 30 -11.99 6.78 -2.73
N VAL A 31 -12.15 5.47 -2.91
CA VAL A 31 -12.66 4.88 -4.15
C VAL A 31 -14.12 5.30 -4.39
N VAL A 32 -14.97 5.26 -3.36
CA VAL A 32 -16.38 5.68 -3.44
C VAL A 32 -16.49 7.18 -3.70
N SER A 33 -15.67 7.99 -3.03
CA SER A 33 -15.61 9.44 -3.23
C SER A 33 -14.82 9.87 -4.48
N GLN A 34 -14.51 8.92 -5.39
CA GLN A 34 -13.81 9.18 -6.65
C GLN A 34 -12.48 9.94 -6.50
N THR A 35 -11.81 9.78 -5.35
CA THR A 35 -10.55 10.44 -5.03
C THR A 35 -9.38 9.60 -5.55
N ASN A 36 -9.21 9.58 -6.87
CA ASN A 36 -8.31 8.65 -7.57
C ASN A 36 -6.85 8.71 -7.10
N ILE A 37 -6.32 9.94 -7.02
CA ILE A 37 -4.95 10.20 -6.57
C ILE A 37 -4.79 9.77 -5.11
N GLY A 38 -5.69 10.20 -4.22
CA GLY A 38 -5.65 9.87 -2.80
C GLY A 38 -5.69 8.36 -2.55
N ALA A 39 -6.62 7.64 -3.19
CA ALA A 39 -6.71 6.19 -3.07
C ALA A 39 -5.42 5.49 -3.55
N THR A 40 -4.89 5.90 -4.69
CA THR A 40 -3.67 5.31 -5.27
C THR A 40 -2.44 5.57 -4.38
N THR A 41 -2.31 6.78 -3.84
CA THR A 41 -1.25 7.13 -2.88
C THR A 41 -1.33 6.27 -1.64
N LEU A 42 -2.52 6.10 -1.05
CA LEU A 42 -2.71 5.25 0.14
C LEU A 42 -2.33 3.80 -0.15
N ILE A 43 -2.78 3.23 -1.26
CA ILE A 43 -2.43 1.87 -1.68
C ILE A 43 -0.91 1.70 -1.74
N PHE A 44 -0.18 2.59 -2.42
CA PHE A 44 1.27 2.47 -2.55
C PHE A 44 2.02 2.70 -1.24
N CYS A 45 1.55 3.60 -0.38
CA CYS A 45 2.07 3.76 0.98
C CYS A 45 1.91 2.47 1.80
N TYR A 46 0.75 1.81 1.70
CA TYR A 46 0.51 0.59 2.43
C TYR A 46 1.31 -0.60 1.88
N ILE A 47 1.54 -0.68 0.57
CA ILE A 47 2.46 -1.66 -0.03
C ILE A 47 3.87 -1.53 0.59
N ASP A 48 4.39 -0.30 0.74
CA ASP A 48 5.70 -0.07 1.37
C ASP A 48 5.70 -0.41 2.88
N PHE A 49 4.62 -0.05 3.58
CA PHE A 49 4.43 -0.40 4.98
C PHE A 49 4.44 -1.93 5.21
N PHE A 50 3.63 -2.68 4.46
CA PHE A 50 3.60 -4.14 4.58
C PHE A 50 4.92 -4.78 4.13
N GLY A 51 5.58 -4.22 3.11
CA GLY A 51 6.93 -4.62 2.73
C GLY A 51 7.94 -4.50 3.88
N SER A 52 7.84 -3.43 4.66
CA SER A 52 8.65 -3.20 5.86
C SER A 52 8.34 -4.19 6.99
N LEU A 53 7.08 -4.60 7.13
CA LEU A 53 6.69 -5.65 8.07
C LEU A 53 7.23 -7.03 7.68
N LEU A 54 7.48 -7.29 6.39
CA LEU A 54 8.07 -8.54 5.90
C LEU A 54 9.60 -8.52 5.94
N LYS A 55 10.24 -7.47 5.43
CA LYS A 55 11.72 -7.32 5.41
C LYS A 55 12.17 -6.11 6.24
N ARG A 56 12.94 -6.35 7.32
CA ARG A 56 13.41 -5.27 8.23
C ARG A 56 14.53 -4.43 7.63
N ARG A 57 15.46 -5.08 6.94
CA ARG A 57 16.65 -4.44 6.35
C ARG A 57 16.51 -4.37 4.85
N GLY A 58 16.97 -3.26 4.26
CA GLY A 58 16.90 -3.00 2.83
C GLY A 58 16.30 -1.62 2.54
N SER A 59 16.51 -1.17 1.32
CA SER A 59 15.92 0.05 0.81
C SER A 59 14.38 -0.03 0.83
N PRO A 60 13.67 1.11 0.92
CA PRO A 60 12.21 1.13 0.77
C PRO A 60 11.76 0.51 -0.58
N ARG A 61 12.57 0.68 -1.65
CA ARG A 61 12.35 0.06 -2.96
C ARG A 61 12.30 -1.47 -2.88
N GLU A 62 13.26 -2.11 -2.23
CA GLU A 62 13.27 -3.57 -2.09
C GLU A 62 12.09 -4.09 -1.26
N ARG A 63 11.68 -3.34 -0.24
CA ARG A 63 10.52 -3.67 0.60
C ARG A 63 9.22 -3.61 -0.19
N PHE A 64 9.06 -2.55 -0.99
CA PHE A 64 7.95 -2.42 -1.94
C PHE A 64 7.93 -3.58 -2.94
N TYR A 65 9.08 -3.93 -3.54
CA TYR A 65 9.15 -5.04 -4.50
C TYR A 65 8.78 -6.38 -3.90
N ILE A 66 9.10 -6.64 -2.63
CA ILE A 66 8.67 -7.90 -1.98
C ILE A 66 7.15 -8.03 -1.95
N MET A 67 6.44 -6.95 -1.62
CA MET A 67 4.98 -6.99 -1.64
C MET A 67 4.44 -7.20 -3.05
N VAL A 68 4.99 -6.49 -4.03
CA VAL A 68 4.58 -6.60 -5.43
C VAL A 68 4.84 -8.02 -5.96
N ASP A 69 6.05 -8.53 -5.79
CA ASP A 69 6.47 -9.83 -6.33
C ASP A 69 5.70 -10.99 -5.69
N LYS A 70 5.46 -10.92 -4.38
CA LYS A 70 4.83 -12.02 -3.65
C LYS A 70 3.30 -12.00 -3.70
N TYR A 71 2.69 -10.81 -3.64
CA TYR A 71 1.24 -10.70 -3.44
C TYR A 71 0.47 -10.03 -4.58
N PHE A 72 1.13 -9.31 -5.50
CA PHE A 72 0.43 -8.72 -6.65
C PHE A 72 0.71 -9.46 -7.96
N ALA A 73 1.96 -9.84 -8.19
CA ALA A 73 2.38 -10.55 -9.40
C ALA A 73 1.64 -11.88 -9.65
N PRO A 74 1.18 -12.65 -8.63
CA PRO A 74 0.35 -13.83 -8.85
C PRO A 74 -0.99 -13.55 -9.55
N TYR A 75 -1.59 -12.37 -9.32
CA TYR A 75 -2.86 -11.99 -9.97
C TYR A 75 -2.61 -11.40 -11.36
N ASN A 76 -1.54 -10.61 -11.51
CA ASN A 76 -1.18 -10.01 -12.77
C ASN A 76 0.34 -9.83 -12.90
N LYS A 77 0.97 -10.61 -13.80
CA LYS A 77 2.42 -10.59 -14.05
C LYS A 77 2.95 -9.20 -14.47
N LYS A 78 2.09 -8.31 -14.98
CA LYS A 78 2.47 -6.94 -15.33
C LYS A 78 2.92 -6.13 -14.11
N TYR A 79 2.44 -6.45 -12.90
CA TYR A 79 2.97 -5.84 -11.67
C TYR A 79 4.48 -6.02 -11.54
N ASN A 80 5.00 -7.21 -11.80
CA ASN A 80 6.44 -7.46 -11.77
C ASN A 80 7.17 -6.75 -12.92
N THR A 81 6.56 -6.74 -14.12
CA THR A 81 7.11 -6.04 -15.29
C THR A 81 7.28 -4.54 -15.03
N TYR A 82 6.29 -3.92 -14.39
CA TYR A 82 6.27 -2.47 -14.15
C TYR A 82 6.65 -2.07 -12.73
N LYS A 83 7.13 -2.98 -11.86
CA LYS A 83 7.37 -2.66 -10.44
C LYS A 83 8.30 -1.47 -10.22
N CYS A 84 9.30 -1.30 -11.10
CA CYS A 84 10.17 -0.12 -11.06
C CYS A 84 9.39 1.16 -11.36
N THR A 85 8.60 1.18 -12.43
CA THR A 85 7.72 2.28 -12.79
C THR A 85 6.68 2.57 -11.71
N LEU A 86 6.06 1.54 -11.13
CA LEU A 86 5.12 1.67 -10.01
C LEU A 86 5.77 2.35 -8.80
N TYR A 87 7.01 1.98 -8.47
CA TYR A 87 7.74 2.59 -7.37
C TYR A 87 8.17 4.03 -7.69
N GLU A 88 8.79 4.27 -8.84
CA GLU A 88 9.44 5.55 -9.15
C GLU A 88 8.45 6.61 -9.64
N ASN A 89 7.47 6.24 -10.47
CA ASN A 89 6.59 7.19 -11.15
C ASN A 89 5.25 7.38 -10.44
N PHE A 90 4.80 6.37 -9.70
CA PHE A 90 3.61 6.47 -8.86
C PHE A 90 3.99 6.65 -7.39
N ARG A 91 4.50 5.63 -6.69
CA ARG A 91 4.74 5.70 -5.24
C ARG A 91 5.59 6.91 -4.86
N CYS A 92 6.78 7.07 -5.43
CA CYS A 92 7.69 8.15 -5.04
C CYS A 92 7.12 9.52 -5.38
N SER A 93 6.70 9.75 -6.62
CA SER A 93 6.20 11.07 -7.03
C SER A 93 4.88 11.44 -6.35
N LEU A 94 3.93 10.51 -6.17
CA LEU A 94 2.70 10.80 -5.44
C LEU A 94 2.96 11.16 -3.97
N VAL A 95 3.92 10.50 -3.31
CA VAL A 95 4.22 10.74 -1.89
C VAL A 95 5.07 11.99 -1.67
N HIS A 96 6.03 12.28 -2.56
CA HIS A 96 6.98 13.37 -2.37
C HIS A 96 6.62 14.66 -3.12
N GLU A 97 5.92 14.53 -4.25
CA GLU A 97 5.60 15.64 -5.16
C GLU A 97 4.09 15.91 -5.21
N GLY A 98 3.25 14.99 -4.71
CA GLY A 98 1.79 15.10 -4.77
C GLY A 98 1.20 14.87 -6.17
N ILE A 99 2.04 14.58 -7.16
CA ILE A 99 1.67 14.40 -8.57
C ILE A 99 2.36 13.18 -9.16
N MET A 100 1.79 12.62 -10.22
CA MET A 100 2.41 11.52 -10.97
C MET A 100 3.43 12.06 -11.99
N LYS A 101 4.44 11.25 -12.34
CA LYS A 101 5.37 11.65 -13.40
C LYS A 101 4.70 11.68 -14.77
N LYS A 102 5.26 12.50 -15.67
CA LYS A 102 4.86 12.51 -17.10
C LYS A 102 4.91 11.10 -17.68
N GLY A 103 3.91 10.76 -18.49
CA GLY A 103 3.79 9.41 -19.07
C GLY A 103 3.15 8.40 -18.12
N THR A 104 2.42 8.84 -17.10
CA THR A 104 1.60 7.97 -16.26
C THR A 104 0.23 8.59 -15.98
N GLY A 105 -0.76 7.74 -15.71
CA GLY A 105 -2.13 8.17 -15.43
C GLY A 105 -2.89 7.18 -14.54
N ILE A 106 -3.91 7.69 -13.87
CA ILE A 106 -4.88 6.89 -13.11
C ILE A 106 -6.25 7.16 -13.72
N PHE A 107 -6.97 6.09 -14.06
CA PHE A 107 -8.34 6.15 -14.57
C PHE A 107 -9.23 5.21 -13.75
N ARG A 108 -10.52 5.16 -14.07
CA ARG A 108 -11.41 4.17 -13.47
C ARG A 108 -12.21 3.40 -14.51
N SER A 109 -12.17 2.07 -14.45
CA SER A 109 -12.94 1.23 -15.38
C SER A 109 -14.46 1.30 -15.20
N ASP A 110 -14.95 1.82 -14.07
CA ASP A 110 -16.37 2.07 -13.82
C ASP A 110 -16.85 3.42 -14.39
N ASN A 111 -15.94 4.26 -14.91
CA ASN A 111 -16.26 5.51 -15.59
C ASN A 111 -16.38 5.30 -17.10
N PRO A 112 -17.55 5.54 -17.73
CA PRO A 112 -17.74 5.37 -19.17
C PRO A 112 -16.79 6.19 -20.04
N GLU A 113 -16.31 7.33 -19.55
CA GLU A 113 -15.36 8.20 -20.27
C GLU A 113 -13.96 7.58 -20.37
N ASP A 114 -13.65 6.63 -19.49
CA ASP A 114 -12.34 5.98 -19.41
C ASP A 114 -12.30 4.61 -20.11
N ARG A 115 -13.34 4.24 -20.85
CA ARG A 115 -13.52 2.90 -21.45
C ARG A 115 -12.40 2.45 -22.39
N ASP A 116 -11.65 3.40 -22.95
CA ASP A 116 -10.56 3.12 -23.89
C ASP A 116 -9.21 2.89 -23.19
N TYR A 117 -9.13 3.11 -21.88
CA TYR A 117 -7.94 2.82 -21.08
C TYR A 117 -7.98 1.39 -20.54
N GLN A 118 -6.79 0.81 -20.37
CA GLN A 118 -6.63 -0.52 -19.80
C GLN A 118 -5.67 -0.48 -18.61
N HIS A 119 -5.90 -1.35 -17.62
CA HIS A 119 -4.99 -1.50 -16.50
C HIS A 119 -3.63 -2.04 -16.99
N PHE A 120 -2.56 -1.30 -16.72
CA PHE A 120 -1.25 -1.45 -17.39
C PHE A 120 -1.36 -1.40 -18.92
N GLY A 121 -2.28 -0.59 -19.43
CA GLY A 121 -2.36 -0.21 -20.83
C GLY A 121 -1.29 0.84 -21.14
N ASN A 122 -0.81 0.81 -22.38
CA ASN A 122 -0.01 1.88 -22.94
C ASN A 122 -0.90 2.69 -23.88
N HIS A 123 -1.20 3.94 -23.51
CA HIS A 123 -1.90 4.87 -24.38
C HIS A 123 -0.99 6.06 -24.64
N ASN A 124 -0.59 6.26 -25.90
CA ASN A 124 0.35 7.31 -26.33
C ASN A 124 1.69 7.32 -25.58
N GLY A 125 2.23 6.15 -25.26
CA GLY A 125 3.50 6.02 -24.52
C GLY A 125 3.36 6.18 -23.01
N ALA A 126 2.14 6.33 -22.48
CA ALA A 126 1.89 6.49 -21.05
C ALA A 126 1.32 5.21 -20.41
N LEU A 127 1.79 4.90 -19.20
CA LEU A 127 1.31 3.77 -18.40
C LEU A 127 0.10 4.18 -17.56
N PHE A 128 -1.03 3.50 -17.76
CA PHE A 128 -2.26 3.77 -17.02
C PHE A 128 -2.58 2.70 -15.98
N LEU A 129 -3.02 3.14 -14.81
CA LEU A 129 -3.56 2.28 -13.76
C LEU A 129 -5.06 2.52 -13.60
N ASP A 130 -5.84 1.46 -13.75
CA ASP A 130 -7.23 1.45 -13.30
C ASP A 130 -7.26 1.39 -11.77
N LEU A 131 -7.85 2.38 -11.13
CA LEU A 131 -8.03 2.41 -9.68
C LEU A 131 -8.91 1.26 -9.19
N ILE A 132 -9.95 0.89 -9.92
CA ILE A 132 -10.89 -0.16 -9.49
C ILE A 132 -10.15 -1.49 -9.42
N GLN A 133 -9.48 -1.88 -10.51
CA GLN A 133 -8.62 -3.07 -10.54
C GLN A 133 -7.52 -3.00 -9.47
N LEU A 134 -6.80 -1.88 -9.35
CA LEU A 134 -5.71 -1.72 -8.37
C LEU A 134 -6.20 -1.91 -6.92
N SER A 135 -7.38 -1.39 -6.59
CA SER A 135 -7.97 -1.53 -5.26
C SER A 135 -8.37 -2.98 -4.97
N ASN A 136 -8.96 -3.68 -5.95
CA ASN A 136 -9.34 -5.09 -5.84
C ASN A 136 -8.11 -6.00 -5.68
N ASP A 137 -7.05 -5.73 -6.45
CA ASP A 137 -5.78 -6.45 -6.35
C ASP A 137 -5.13 -6.20 -4.99
N PHE A 138 -5.18 -4.97 -4.48
CA PHE A 138 -4.72 -4.65 -3.12
C PHE A 138 -5.51 -5.42 -2.06
N TYR A 139 -6.85 -5.42 -2.09
CA TYR A 139 -7.64 -6.16 -1.10
C TYR A 139 -7.36 -7.66 -1.12
N SER A 140 -7.14 -8.23 -2.30
CA SER A 140 -6.77 -9.63 -2.46
C SER A 140 -5.37 -9.90 -1.90
N ALA A 141 -4.40 -9.05 -2.23
CA ALA A 141 -3.04 -9.12 -1.72
C ALA A 141 -2.98 -9.03 -0.18
N ILE A 142 -3.80 -8.17 0.44
CA ILE A 142 -3.87 -8.05 1.90
C ILE A 142 -4.48 -9.31 2.55
N LYS A 143 -5.51 -9.91 1.94
CA LYS A 143 -6.07 -11.17 2.43
C LYS A 143 -5.04 -12.31 2.38
N ASP A 144 -4.31 -12.42 1.26
CA ASP A 144 -3.27 -13.43 1.11
C ASP A 144 -2.09 -13.19 2.05
N LEU A 145 -1.70 -11.93 2.26
CA LEU A 145 -0.71 -11.57 3.28
C LEU A 145 -1.16 -11.99 4.68
N LYS A 146 -2.42 -11.75 5.06
CA LYS A 146 -2.94 -12.18 6.36
C LYS A 146 -2.84 -13.70 6.50
N ARG A 147 -3.27 -14.44 5.48
CA ARG A 147 -3.25 -15.91 5.46
C ARG A 147 -1.84 -16.44 5.67
N ASP A 148 -0.86 -15.89 4.95
CA ASP A 148 0.54 -16.25 5.10
C ASP A 148 1.04 -15.98 6.52
N ILE A 149 0.74 -14.80 7.08
CA ILE A 149 1.16 -14.43 8.43
C ILE A 149 0.52 -15.37 9.48
N ASP A 150 -0.78 -15.67 9.36
CA ASP A 150 -1.47 -16.58 10.27
C ASP A 150 -0.93 -18.01 10.20
N SER A 151 -0.52 -18.46 9.01
CA SER A 151 0.04 -19.80 8.80
C SER A 151 1.46 -19.98 9.34
N ASP A 152 2.21 -18.89 9.54
CA ASP A 152 3.59 -18.91 10.05
C ASP A 152 3.69 -18.17 11.39
N LYS A 153 3.69 -18.94 12.48
CA LYS A 153 3.84 -18.42 13.85
C LYS A 153 5.10 -17.56 14.04
N LYS A 154 6.22 -17.89 13.39
CA LYS A 154 7.47 -17.10 13.49
C LYS A 154 7.31 -15.77 12.75
N LEU A 155 6.63 -15.77 11.60
CA LEU A 155 6.30 -14.55 10.86
C LEU A 155 5.30 -13.68 11.64
N LYS A 156 4.21 -14.24 12.17
CA LYS A 156 3.22 -13.54 13.01
C LYS A 156 3.86 -12.80 14.17
N ASN A 157 4.71 -13.49 14.93
CA ASN A 157 5.43 -12.88 16.06
C ASN A 157 6.39 -11.76 15.61
N ARG A 158 7.05 -11.94 14.46
CA ARG A 158 7.96 -10.94 13.90
C ARG A 158 7.22 -9.68 13.45
N VAL A 159 6.09 -9.85 12.76
CA VAL A 159 5.23 -8.74 12.33
C VAL A 159 4.68 -8.00 13.53
N LEU A 160 4.10 -8.70 14.51
CA LEU A 160 3.58 -8.08 15.73
C LEU A 160 4.66 -7.31 16.49
N LYS A 161 5.87 -7.86 16.60
CA LYS A 161 7.01 -7.16 17.20
C LYS A 161 7.33 -5.87 16.45
N ARG A 162 7.42 -5.91 15.11
CA ARG A 162 7.70 -4.72 14.29
C ARG A 162 6.61 -3.67 14.42
N VAL A 163 5.34 -4.06 14.36
CA VAL A 163 4.21 -3.14 14.58
C VAL A 163 4.36 -2.44 15.94
N ARG A 164 4.73 -3.16 17.00
CA ARG A 164 4.92 -2.59 18.33
C ARG A 164 6.15 -1.71 18.46
N ASP A 165 7.24 -2.04 17.76
CA ASP A 165 8.50 -1.32 17.83
C ASP A 165 8.47 -0.07 16.93
N ASP A 166 7.95 -0.19 15.70
CA ASP A 166 7.91 0.88 14.70
C ASP A 166 6.78 1.91 14.99
N LEU A 167 5.74 1.53 15.75
CA LEU A 167 4.71 2.46 16.25
C LEU A 167 5.06 3.09 17.60
N LYS A 168 6.27 2.85 18.15
CA LYS A 168 6.84 3.73 19.18
C LYS A 168 7.29 5.03 18.52
N TRP A 169 6.34 5.84 18.08
CA TRP A 169 6.58 7.27 17.94
C TRP A 169 6.77 7.82 19.36
N SER A 170 8.03 7.90 19.81
CA SER A 170 8.38 8.84 20.86
C SER A 170 8.21 10.22 20.25
N LEU A 171 7.22 10.99 20.72
CA LEU A 171 7.34 12.45 20.63
C LEU A 171 8.72 12.81 21.21
N PRO A 172 9.47 13.75 20.63
CA PRO A 172 10.63 14.31 21.30
C PRO A 172 10.19 14.62 22.73
N GLU A 173 10.92 14.11 23.72
CA GLU A 173 10.71 14.55 25.09
C GLU A 173 10.73 16.07 25.04
N GLU A 174 9.63 16.68 25.51
CA GLU A 174 9.49 18.13 25.53
C GLU A 174 10.80 18.71 26.06
N ILE A 175 11.37 19.64 25.28
CA ILE A 175 12.43 20.52 25.75
C ILE A 175 11.82 21.24 26.94
N ASN A 176 12.06 20.71 28.15
CA ASN A 176 11.80 21.40 29.39
C ASN A 176 12.78 22.57 29.44
N SER A 177 12.38 23.71 28.88
CA SER A 177 12.93 25.03 29.17
C SER A 177 11.92 25.80 30.02
#